data_AF-A0A6P8YUF1-F1
#
_entry.id   AF-A0A6P8YUF1-F1
#
_cell.length_a   1.000
_cell.length_b   1.000
_cell.length_c   1.000
_cell.angle_alpha   90.00
_cell.angle_beta   90.00
_cell.angle_gamma   90.00
#
_symmetry.space_group_name_H-M   'P 1'
#
loop_
_entity.id
_entity.type
_entity.pdbx_description
1 polymer ?
#
loop_
_entity_poly.entity_id
_entity_poly.type
_entity_poly.pdbx_seq_one_letter_code
_entity_poly.pdbx_strand_id
1 'polypeptide(L)'
;MGNIVADSTYEPHPAPGTMATDRDSVEADPKVLREAPLWIHRNYKMPIMITENGWAHQRGGTGDNDPRHDSPRAPYHSVYLQELLRVQREDGVDVLGYMVWSLLDSFEWSAGFSRKFGLVYVDYETGSLNRTLKDSSWFFQYMGENRKVPVLEFNFDFSSGATRTSALTFAVIAAATVLWWA
;
A
#
# COMPACT_ATOMS: atom_id res chain seq x y z
N MET A 1 -5.51 0.39 33.18
CA MET A 1 -5.05 0.98 31.91
C MET A 1 -3.68 0.38 31.61
N GLY A 2 -3.60 -0.55 30.67
CA GLY A 2 -2.33 -1.15 30.26
C GLY A 2 -1.75 -0.33 29.11
N ASN A 3 -0.54 0.19 29.29
CA ASN A 3 0.19 0.88 28.24
C ASN A 3 0.70 -0.15 27.24
N ILE A 4 0.23 -0.07 25.99
CA ILE A 4 0.87 -0.76 24.87
C ILE A 4 2.08 0.10 24.50
N VAL A 5 3.27 -0.38 24.85
CA VAL A 5 4.52 0.20 24.39
C VAL A 5 4.69 -0.27 22.95
N ALA A 6 4.61 0.65 21.98
CA ALA A 6 5.06 0.38 20.63
C ALA A 6 6.56 0.10 20.69
N ASP A 7 6.96 -1.11 20.34
CA ASP A 7 8.36 -1.51 20.24
C ASP A 7 9.04 -0.64 19.18
N SER A 8 9.99 0.19 19.62
CA SER A 8 10.70 1.17 18.80
C SER A 8 11.79 0.55 17.91
N THR A 9 11.72 -0.77 17.66
CA THR A 9 12.74 -1.53 16.92
C THR A 9 12.25 -2.08 15.58
N TYR A 10 11.13 -1.59 15.04
CA TYR A 10 10.69 -1.96 13.69
C TYR A 10 11.72 -1.48 12.64
N GLU A 11 12.64 -2.38 12.30
CA GLU A 11 13.54 -2.29 11.15
C GLU A 11 12.76 -2.77 9.92
N PRO A 12 12.62 -1.95 8.86
CA PRO A 12 11.88 -2.35 7.66
C PRO A 12 12.55 -3.55 7.00
N HIS A 13 11.82 -4.66 6.89
CA HIS A 13 12.25 -5.83 6.12
C HIS A 13 12.45 -5.43 4.64
N PRO A 14 13.57 -5.82 3.99
CA PRO A 14 13.82 -5.50 2.60
C PRO A 14 12.70 -6.09 1.72
N ALA A 15 12.19 -5.28 0.81
CA ALA A 15 11.08 -5.64 -0.07
C ALA A 15 11.42 -6.90 -0.90
N PRO A 16 10.59 -7.96 -0.86
CA PRO A 16 10.66 -9.04 -1.82
C PRO A 16 10.37 -8.50 -3.23
N GLY A 17 11.07 -9.03 -4.23
CA GLY A 17 10.97 -8.58 -5.63
C GLY A 17 9.59 -8.75 -6.27
N THR A 18 9.45 -8.14 -7.45
CA THR A 18 8.39 -8.30 -8.47
C THR A 18 7.20 -9.17 -8.07
N MET A 19 6.07 -8.54 -7.76
CA MET A 19 4.80 -9.25 -7.65
C MET A 19 3.87 -8.89 -8.80
N ALA A 20 3.89 -9.75 -9.81
CA ALA A 20 2.75 -9.91 -10.70
C ALA A 20 1.56 -10.35 -9.86
N THR A 21 0.51 -9.56 -9.90
CA THR A 21 -0.83 -10.04 -9.53
C THR A 21 -1.35 -10.80 -10.77
N ASP A 22 -1.97 -11.98 -10.62
CA ASP A 22 -2.37 -12.84 -11.76
C ASP A 22 -3.76 -12.49 -12.34
N ARG A 23 -3.87 -12.69 -13.67
CA ARG A 23 -4.95 -12.70 -14.70
C ARG A 23 -6.33 -12.07 -14.48
N ASP A 24 -6.78 -11.89 -13.25
CA ASP A 24 -7.96 -11.09 -12.87
C ASP A 24 -7.56 -9.84 -12.06
N SER A 25 -6.27 -9.63 -11.87
CA SER A 25 -5.73 -8.51 -11.14
C SER A 25 -5.63 -7.27 -12.02
N VAL A 26 -6.38 -6.25 -11.64
CA VAL A 26 -6.08 -4.89 -12.09
C VAL A 26 -4.64 -4.60 -11.67
N GLU A 27 -3.77 -4.37 -12.65
CA GLU A 27 -2.42 -3.85 -12.42
C GLU A 27 -2.53 -2.68 -11.45
N ALA A 28 -1.77 -2.71 -10.35
CA ALA A 28 -1.90 -1.69 -9.34
C ALA A 28 -1.45 -0.34 -9.93
N ASP A 29 -2.42 0.52 -10.26
CA ASP A 29 -2.19 1.88 -10.72
C ASP A 29 -2.84 2.86 -9.72
N PRO A 30 -2.04 3.49 -8.84
CA PRO A 30 -2.56 4.42 -7.84
C PRO A 30 -3.35 5.58 -8.44
N LYS A 31 -3.06 5.97 -9.70
CA LYS A 31 -3.74 7.08 -10.39
C LYS A 31 -5.24 6.84 -10.53
N VAL A 32 -5.68 5.58 -10.54
CA VAL A 32 -7.10 5.23 -10.60
C VAL A 32 -7.86 5.83 -9.41
N LEU A 33 -7.24 5.92 -8.24
CA LEU A 33 -7.89 6.53 -7.06
C LEU A 33 -7.93 8.06 -7.11
N ARG A 34 -7.29 8.67 -8.11
CA ARG A 34 -7.52 10.08 -8.47
C ARG A 34 -8.55 10.21 -9.59
N GLU A 35 -8.36 9.47 -10.67
CA GLU A 35 -9.14 9.63 -11.90
C GLU A 35 -10.61 9.26 -11.73
N ALA A 36 -10.92 8.16 -11.04
CA ALA A 36 -12.30 7.70 -10.87
C ALA A 36 -13.13 8.67 -10.01
N PRO A 37 -12.70 9.11 -8.81
CA PRO A 37 -13.40 10.14 -8.05
C PRO A 37 -13.63 11.44 -8.81
N LEU A 38 -12.62 11.91 -9.57
CA LEU A 38 -12.74 13.12 -10.37
C LEU A 38 -13.78 12.97 -11.47
N TRP A 39 -13.79 11.84 -12.16
CA TRP A 39 -14.80 11.57 -13.17
C TRP A 39 -16.20 11.56 -12.56
N ILE A 40 -16.41 10.84 -11.44
CA ILE A 40 -17.70 10.80 -10.74
C ILE A 40 -18.13 12.22 -10.32
N HIS A 41 -17.25 12.95 -9.64
CA HIS A 41 -17.55 14.30 -9.19
C HIS A 41 -17.86 15.27 -10.35
N ARG A 42 -17.15 15.17 -11.48
CA ARG A 42 -17.41 16.00 -12.67
C ARG A 42 -18.83 15.81 -13.20
N ASN A 43 -19.34 14.59 -13.17
CA ASN A 43 -20.66 14.23 -13.71
C ASN A 43 -21.79 14.49 -12.71
N TYR A 44 -21.56 14.24 -11.41
CA TYR A 44 -22.64 14.23 -10.41
C TYR A 44 -22.56 15.37 -9.39
N LYS A 45 -21.42 16.05 -9.25
CA LYS A 45 -21.20 17.18 -8.32
C LYS A 45 -21.45 16.83 -6.85
N MET A 46 -21.30 15.55 -6.49
CA MET A 46 -21.48 15.07 -5.12
C MET A 46 -20.13 14.86 -4.42
N PRO A 47 -20.11 14.90 -3.07
CA PRO A 47 -18.98 14.41 -2.28
C PRO A 47 -18.71 12.93 -2.55
N ILE A 48 -17.45 12.51 -2.38
CA ILE A 48 -17.00 11.15 -2.67
C ILE A 48 -16.63 10.41 -1.39
N MET A 49 -17.04 9.15 -1.30
CA MET A 49 -16.57 8.21 -0.27
C MET A 49 -16.03 6.97 -0.95
N ILE A 50 -14.80 6.58 -0.61
CA ILE A 50 -14.24 5.30 -1.06
C ILE A 50 -14.70 4.23 -0.08
N THR A 51 -15.61 3.36 -0.51
CA THR A 51 -16.19 2.32 0.34
C THR A 51 -15.32 1.07 0.41
N GLU A 52 -14.50 0.81 -0.61
CA GLU A 52 -13.58 -0.32 -0.64
C GLU A 52 -12.33 0.03 -1.47
N ASN A 53 -11.17 -0.29 -0.92
CA ASN A 53 -9.91 -0.37 -1.63
C ASN A 53 -8.97 -1.26 -0.80
N GLY A 54 -8.22 -2.15 -1.45
CA GLY A 54 -7.55 -3.23 -0.74
C GLY A 54 -6.45 -3.91 -1.54
N TRP A 55 -5.54 -4.56 -0.81
CA TRP A 55 -4.48 -5.39 -1.38
C TRP A 55 -4.55 -6.80 -0.79
N ALA A 56 -4.66 -7.80 -1.67
CA ALA A 56 -4.70 -9.20 -1.28
C ALA A 56 -3.29 -9.79 -1.21
N HIS A 57 -2.96 -10.37 -0.06
CA HIS A 57 -1.86 -11.33 0.00
C HIS A 57 -2.32 -12.64 -0.65
N GLN A 58 -1.50 -13.19 -1.54
CA GLN A 58 -1.74 -14.46 -2.21
C GLN A 58 -0.58 -15.42 -1.96
N ARG A 59 -0.93 -16.67 -1.63
CA ARG A 59 0.03 -17.74 -1.41
C ARG A 59 0.81 -18.01 -2.69
N GLY A 60 2.15 -17.87 -2.64
CA GLY A 60 3.06 -18.11 -3.77
C GLY A 60 3.54 -16.85 -4.51
N GLY A 61 3.08 -15.65 -4.15
CA GLY A 61 3.52 -14.39 -4.78
C GLY A 61 4.67 -13.67 -4.07
N THR A 62 4.70 -13.67 -2.74
CA THR A 62 5.60 -12.83 -1.91
C THR A 62 6.92 -13.48 -1.49
N GLY A 63 7.14 -14.77 -1.75
CA GLY A 63 8.22 -15.54 -1.11
C GLY A 63 7.96 -15.81 0.39
N ASP A 64 7.31 -14.89 1.10
CA ASP A 64 6.69 -15.12 2.40
C ASP A 64 5.37 -15.89 2.24
N ASN A 65 5.33 -17.08 2.84
CA ASN A 65 4.14 -17.94 2.86
C ASN A 65 3.17 -17.59 4.00
N ASP A 66 3.59 -16.70 4.91
CA ASP A 66 2.78 -16.29 6.05
C ASP A 66 1.98 -15.01 5.72
N PRO A 67 0.64 -15.09 5.60
CA PRO A 67 -0.19 -13.94 5.28
C PRO A 67 -0.19 -12.85 6.36
N ARG A 68 0.40 -13.09 7.54
CA ARG A 68 0.59 -12.10 8.59
C ARG A 68 1.69 -11.09 8.26
N HIS A 69 2.66 -11.50 7.44
CA HIS A 69 3.77 -10.67 6.97
C HIS A 69 3.45 -10.08 5.60
N ASP A 70 2.73 -8.96 5.60
CA ASP A 70 2.22 -8.29 4.40
C ASP A 70 2.78 -6.89 4.23
N SER A 71 4.12 -6.81 4.26
CA SER A 71 4.88 -5.58 4.03
C SER A 71 4.44 -4.75 2.80
N PRO A 72 3.86 -5.31 1.71
CA PRO A 72 3.37 -4.49 0.59
C PRO A 72 2.05 -3.76 0.85
N ARG A 73 1.20 -4.22 1.79
CA ARG A 73 -0.15 -3.64 1.95
C ARG A 73 -0.11 -2.19 2.43
N ALA A 74 0.74 -1.87 3.39
CA ALA A 74 0.86 -0.50 3.89
C ALA A 74 1.32 0.49 2.79
N PRO A 75 2.42 0.24 2.04
CA PRO A 75 2.80 1.13 0.95
C PRO A 75 1.79 1.14 -0.20
N TYR A 76 1.05 0.06 -0.48
CA TYR A 76 -0.09 0.10 -1.41
C TYR A 76 -1.12 1.15 -0.97
N HIS A 77 -1.59 1.09 0.27
CA HIS A 77 -2.56 2.06 0.77
C HIS A 77 -1.99 3.48 0.84
N SER A 78 -0.71 3.62 1.18
CA SER A 78 -0.03 4.91 1.21
C SER A 78 -0.14 5.61 -0.14
N VAL A 79 0.31 4.98 -1.24
CA VAL A 79 0.32 5.63 -2.56
C VAL A 79 -1.09 5.93 -3.08
N TYR A 80 -2.06 5.04 -2.83
CA TYR A 80 -3.45 5.25 -3.21
C TYR A 80 -4.07 6.42 -2.42
N LEU A 81 -3.89 6.47 -1.10
CA LEU A 81 -4.40 7.56 -0.28
C LEU A 81 -3.75 8.91 -0.62
N GLN A 82 -2.48 8.94 -1.07
CA GLN A 82 -1.89 10.18 -1.57
C GLN A 82 -2.65 10.70 -2.80
N GLU A 83 -3.00 9.83 -3.75
CA GLU A 83 -3.78 10.23 -4.92
C GLU A 83 -5.18 10.73 -4.54
N LEU A 84 -5.84 10.09 -3.58
CA LEU A 84 -7.12 10.58 -3.04
C LEU A 84 -6.98 11.94 -2.32
N LEU A 85 -5.87 12.16 -1.58
CA LEU A 85 -5.61 13.46 -0.96
C LEU A 85 -5.36 14.56 -2.00
N ARG A 86 -4.76 14.24 -3.15
CA ARG A 86 -4.62 15.19 -4.26
C ARG A 86 -5.98 15.59 -4.84
N VAL A 87 -6.92 14.65 -4.97
CA VAL A 87 -8.32 14.95 -5.37
C VAL A 87 -8.94 16.01 -4.45
N GLN A 88 -8.72 15.89 -3.15
CA GLN A 88 -9.24 16.87 -2.19
C GLN A 88 -8.50 18.20 -2.24
N ARG A 89 -7.16 18.17 -2.28
CA ARG A 89 -6.32 19.38 -2.11
C ARG A 89 -6.10 20.17 -3.40
N GLU A 90 -5.88 19.48 -4.50
CA GLU A 90 -5.54 20.09 -5.80
C GLU A 90 -6.80 20.32 -6.64
N ASP A 91 -7.75 19.38 -6.63
CA ASP A 91 -8.95 19.44 -7.47
C ASP A 91 -10.20 19.97 -6.75
N GLY A 92 -10.13 20.18 -5.43
CA GLY A 92 -11.20 20.80 -4.64
C GLY A 92 -12.45 19.94 -4.47
N VAL A 93 -12.35 18.61 -4.65
CA VAL A 93 -13.47 17.69 -4.46
C VAL A 93 -13.63 17.33 -2.98
N ASP A 94 -14.86 17.38 -2.48
CA ASP A 94 -15.16 16.95 -1.12
C ASP A 94 -15.04 15.42 -0.99
N VAL A 95 -14.11 14.95 -0.16
CA VAL A 95 -13.87 13.54 0.12
C VAL A 95 -14.30 13.25 1.55
N LEU A 96 -15.38 12.50 1.70
CA LEU A 96 -16.01 12.17 2.98
C LEU A 96 -15.19 11.15 3.80
N GLY A 97 -14.50 10.24 3.11
CA GLY A 97 -13.73 9.22 3.78
C GLY A 97 -13.28 8.08 2.89
N TYR A 98 -12.58 7.15 3.53
CA TYR A 98 -11.96 5.99 2.92
C TYR A 98 -12.13 4.78 3.83
N MET A 99 -12.61 3.67 3.27
CA MET A 99 -12.79 2.40 3.95
C MET A 99 -11.87 1.35 3.32
N VAL A 100 -10.97 0.82 4.15
CA VAL A 100 -10.08 -0.27 3.76
C VAL A 100 -10.86 -1.56 3.58
N TRP A 101 -10.62 -2.24 2.45
CA TRP A 101 -11.00 -3.63 2.26
C TRP A 101 -9.80 -4.52 2.61
N SER A 102 -9.81 -5.21 3.75
CA SER A 102 -10.90 -5.32 4.74
C SER A 102 -10.37 -5.24 6.16
N LEU A 103 -11.28 -5.18 7.14
CA LEU A 103 -10.88 -5.27 8.55
C LEU A 103 -10.33 -6.68 8.88
N LEU A 104 -11.06 -7.72 8.52
CA LEU A 104 -10.73 -9.12 8.82
C LEU A 104 -10.54 -9.90 7.52
N ASP A 105 -9.64 -10.89 7.54
CA ASP A 105 -9.63 -11.93 6.51
C ASP A 105 -10.98 -12.65 6.49
N SER A 106 -11.54 -12.79 5.29
CA SER A 106 -12.89 -13.34 5.09
C SER A 106 -12.93 -14.28 3.89
N PHE A 107 -14.13 -14.76 3.56
CA PHE A 107 -14.38 -15.58 2.38
C PHE A 107 -14.46 -14.69 1.14
N GLU A 108 -13.47 -14.80 0.25
CA GLU A 108 -13.34 -13.98 -0.96
C GLU A 108 -13.96 -14.67 -2.17
N TRP A 109 -15.28 -14.91 -2.10
CA TRP A 109 -16.10 -15.38 -3.22
C TRP A 109 -15.51 -16.61 -3.93
N SER A 110 -15.25 -16.53 -5.23
CA SER A 110 -14.67 -17.62 -6.03
C SER A 110 -13.27 -18.04 -5.59
N ALA A 111 -12.53 -17.15 -4.90
CA ALA A 111 -11.21 -17.45 -4.35
C ALA A 111 -11.29 -18.15 -2.97
N GLY A 112 -12.47 -18.25 -2.37
CA GLY A 112 -12.65 -18.81 -1.04
C GLY A 112 -11.74 -18.12 -0.02
N PHE A 113 -11.01 -18.89 0.79
CA PHE A 113 -10.08 -18.34 1.79
C PHE A 113 -8.65 -18.13 1.28
N SER A 114 -8.38 -18.26 -0.02
CA SER A 114 -7.00 -18.19 -0.56
C SER A 114 -6.44 -16.77 -0.65
N ARG A 115 -7.31 -15.76 -0.79
CA ARG A 115 -6.94 -14.34 -0.85
C ARG A 115 -7.15 -13.68 0.51
N LYS A 116 -6.13 -12.98 1.01
CA LYS A 116 -6.14 -12.36 2.35
C LYS A 116 -6.06 -10.84 2.24
N PHE A 117 -7.21 -10.18 2.31
CA PHE A 117 -7.34 -8.71 2.28
C PHE A 117 -7.31 -8.04 3.65
N GLY A 118 -7.59 -8.79 4.72
CA GLY A 118 -7.80 -8.23 6.04
C GLY A 118 -6.56 -7.59 6.62
N LEU A 119 -6.72 -6.50 7.37
CA LEU A 119 -5.70 -6.00 8.30
C LEU A 119 -5.46 -6.98 9.45
N VAL A 120 -6.46 -7.80 9.77
CA VAL A 120 -6.39 -8.83 10.80
C VAL A 120 -6.49 -10.20 10.15
N TYR A 121 -5.47 -11.02 10.40
CA TYR A 121 -5.47 -12.43 10.02
C TYR A 121 -6.50 -13.20 10.84
N VAL A 122 -7.19 -14.15 10.20
CA VAL A 122 -8.10 -15.08 10.86
C VAL A 122 -7.69 -16.51 10.51
N ASP A 123 -7.47 -17.33 11.55
CA ASP A 123 -7.09 -18.73 11.38
C ASP A 123 -8.31 -19.61 11.06
N TYR A 124 -8.54 -19.77 9.76
CA TYR A 124 -9.54 -20.70 9.22
C TYR A 124 -8.98 -22.11 9.00
N GLU A 125 -7.64 -22.30 8.99
CA GLU A 125 -7.01 -23.58 8.65
C GLU A 125 -7.15 -24.59 9.79
N THR A 126 -6.94 -24.15 11.03
CA THR A 126 -7.12 -25.01 12.21
C THR A 126 -8.57 -25.01 12.72
N GLY A 127 -9.41 -24.09 12.22
CA GLY A 127 -10.76 -23.84 12.72
C GLY A 127 -10.80 -23.08 14.05
N SER A 128 -9.66 -22.61 14.58
CA SER A 128 -9.60 -21.87 15.84
C SER A 128 -10.27 -20.50 15.78
N LEU A 129 -10.33 -19.88 14.59
CA LEU A 129 -10.81 -18.51 14.38
C LEU A 129 -10.05 -17.46 15.21
N ASN A 130 -8.81 -17.77 15.60
CA ASN A 130 -7.92 -16.82 16.26
C ASN A 130 -7.64 -15.64 15.32
N ARG A 131 -7.63 -14.44 15.91
CA ARG A 131 -7.37 -13.19 15.20
C ARG A 131 -6.01 -12.61 15.57
N THR A 132 -5.24 -12.20 14.57
CA THR A 132 -3.91 -11.63 14.78
C THR A 132 -3.76 -10.39 13.89
N LEU A 133 -3.36 -9.26 14.47
CA LEU A 133 -3.02 -8.08 13.69
C LEU A 133 -1.86 -8.42 12.75
N LYS A 134 -2.01 -8.06 11.49
CA LYS A 134 -0.94 -8.20 10.50
C LYS A 134 -0.03 -6.97 10.53
N ASP A 135 1.16 -7.09 9.95
CA ASP A 135 2.17 -6.02 9.96
C ASP A 135 1.57 -4.69 9.46
N SER A 136 0.83 -4.69 8.35
CA SER A 136 0.19 -3.46 7.83
C SER A 136 -0.86 -2.79 8.74
N SER A 137 -1.31 -3.43 9.83
CA SER A 137 -2.27 -2.83 10.78
C SER A 137 -1.77 -1.53 11.41
N TRP A 138 -0.45 -1.42 11.63
CA TRP A 138 0.15 -0.22 12.23
C TRP A 138 -0.18 1.04 11.42
N PHE A 139 -0.24 0.92 10.09
CA PHE A 139 -0.46 2.05 9.18
C PHE A 139 -1.82 2.70 9.45
N PHE A 140 -2.87 1.89 9.58
CA PHE A 140 -4.22 2.37 9.86
C PHE A 140 -4.39 2.85 11.32
N GLN A 141 -3.71 2.22 12.28
CA GLN A 141 -3.66 2.71 13.67
C GLN A 141 -3.03 4.09 13.74
N TYR A 142 -1.86 4.27 13.10
CA TYR A 142 -1.19 5.55 13.00
C TYR A 142 -2.08 6.63 12.39
N MET A 143 -2.77 6.32 11.27
CA MET A 143 -3.69 7.27 10.64
C MET A 143 -4.86 7.66 11.56
N GLY A 144 -5.41 6.69 12.30
CA GLY A 144 -6.50 6.92 13.26
C GLY A 144 -6.08 7.87 14.39
N GLU A 145 -4.87 7.69 14.91
CA GLU A 145 -4.31 8.48 16.01
C GLU A 145 -3.82 9.87 15.55
N ASN A 146 -3.13 9.93 14.42
CA ASN A 146 -2.39 11.13 13.99
C ASN A 146 -3.09 11.94 12.92
N ARG A 147 -4.18 11.42 12.32
CA ARG A 147 -4.93 12.05 11.22
C ARG A 147 -4.04 12.45 10.03
N LYS A 148 -3.00 11.65 9.78
CA LYS A 148 -2.01 11.86 8.71
C LYS A 148 -1.77 10.55 8.00
N VAL A 149 -1.68 10.59 6.67
CA VAL A 149 -1.28 9.45 5.85
C VAL A 149 0.26 9.40 5.81
N PRO A 150 0.90 8.36 6.38
CA PRO A 150 2.34 8.14 6.21
C PRO A 150 2.68 8.02 4.72
N VAL A 151 3.76 8.67 4.29
CA VAL A 151 4.31 8.50 2.94
C VAL A 151 5.26 7.32 2.97
N LEU A 152 4.93 6.27 2.23
CA LEU A 152 5.74 5.07 2.08
C LEU A 152 6.05 4.88 0.60
N GLU A 153 7.24 4.40 0.29
CA GLU A 153 7.59 4.05 -1.08
C GLU A 153 6.99 2.69 -1.43
N PHE A 154 6.25 2.62 -2.54
CA PHE A 154 5.79 1.38 -3.13
C PHE A 154 6.61 1.11 -4.39
N ASN A 155 7.53 0.15 -4.32
CA ASN A 155 8.32 -0.24 -5.47
C ASN A 155 7.48 -1.14 -6.38
N PHE A 156 6.96 -0.57 -7.46
CA PHE A 156 6.49 -1.36 -8.59
C PHE A 156 7.70 -1.95 -9.31
N ASP A 157 8.08 -3.18 -8.97
CA ASP A 157 8.98 -3.92 -9.83
C ASP A 157 8.16 -4.51 -10.98
N PHE A 158 8.33 -3.96 -12.19
CA PHE A 158 7.70 -4.42 -13.43
C PHE A 158 8.66 -5.33 -14.26
N SER A 159 9.81 -5.73 -13.71
CA SER A 159 10.82 -6.45 -14.48
C SER A 159 10.57 -7.97 -14.58
N SER A 160 9.59 -8.37 -15.40
CA SER A 160 9.62 -9.72 -15.97
C SER A 160 10.67 -9.77 -17.09
N GLY A 161 11.93 -10.06 -16.72
CA GLY A 161 12.97 -10.52 -17.63
C GLY A 161 14.24 -9.67 -17.71
N ALA A 162 15.37 -10.35 -17.48
CA ALA A 162 16.77 -9.93 -17.68
C ALA A 162 17.49 -9.20 -16.52
N THR A 163 18.19 -10.04 -15.73
CA THR A 163 19.53 -9.86 -15.12
C THR A 163 20.00 -8.44 -14.76
N ARG A 164 20.00 -8.14 -13.46
CA ARG A 164 20.76 -7.02 -12.89
C ARG A 164 22.24 -7.36 -12.76
N THR A 165 23.10 -6.68 -13.52
CA THR A 165 24.49 -6.44 -13.10
C THR A 165 24.55 -5.09 -12.39
N SER A 166 24.87 -5.14 -11.10
CA SER A 166 25.12 -3.98 -10.25
C SER A 166 26.37 -3.22 -10.70
N ALA A 167 26.29 -1.90 -10.79
CA ALA A 167 27.45 -1.05 -10.61
C ALA A 167 27.03 0.26 -9.94
N LEU A 168 27.52 0.42 -8.71
CA LEU A 168 27.85 1.70 -8.09
C LEU A 168 28.25 2.73 -9.16
N THR A 169 27.63 3.90 -9.19
CA THR A 169 28.25 5.22 -9.49
C THR A 169 27.16 6.29 -9.44
N PHE A 170 27.10 7.07 -8.36
CA PHE A 170 26.81 8.51 -8.45
C PHE A 170 27.61 9.22 -7.37
N ALA A 171 28.93 9.23 -7.60
CA ALA A 171 29.80 10.26 -7.07
C ALA A 171 30.19 11.18 -8.24
N VAL A 172 30.10 12.48 -7.98
CA VAL A 172 30.67 13.60 -8.75
C VAL A 172 29.85 14.11 -9.95
N ILE A 173 29.43 15.38 -9.85
CA ILE A 173 29.53 16.52 -10.80
C ILE A 173 28.62 17.62 -10.17
N ALA A 174 29.02 18.86 -9.87
CA ALA A 174 30.05 19.71 -10.44
C ALA A 174 30.60 20.72 -9.41
N ALA A 175 31.92 20.84 -9.34
CA ALA A 175 32.61 22.03 -8.85
C ALA A 175 33.89 22.21 -9.66
N ALA A 176 33.80 22.89 -10.82
CA ALA A 176 34.91 23.55 -11.49
C ALA A 176 34.40 24.33 -12.72
N THR A 177 34.15 25.62 -12.54
CA THR A 177 34.43 26.60 -13.59
C THR A 177 35.28 27.70 -12.97
N VAL A 178 36.58 27.61 -13.21
CA VAL A 178 37.59 28.60 -12.85
C VAL A 178 37.85 29.48 -14.08
N LEU A 179 37.61 30.78 -13.88
CA LEU A 179 38.22 31.96 -14.50
C LEU A 179 38.08 32.20 -16.01
N TRP A 180 37.55 33.38 -16.37
CA TRP A 180 38.34 34.49 -16.94
C TRP A 180 37.60 35.84 -16.81
N TRP A 181 38.39 36.91 -16.65
CA TRP A 181 38.12 38.35 -16.41
C TRP A 181 38.04 38.84 -14.94
N ALA A 182 39.20 39.10 -14.35
CA ALA A 182 39.69 40.44 -13.98
C ALA A 182 41.21 40.39 -13.76
#